data_AF-D8RAA1-F1
#
_entry.id   AF-D8RAA1-F1
#
_cell.length_a   1.000
_cell.length_b   1.000
_cell.length_c   1.000
_cell.angle_alpha   90.00
_cell.angle_beta   90.00
_cell.angle_gamma   90.00
#
_symmetry.space_group_name_H-M   'P 1'
#
loop_
_entity.id
_entity.type
_entity.pdbx_description
1 polymer ?
#
loop_
_entity_poly.entity_id
_entity_poly.type
_entity_poly.pdbx_seq_one_letter_code
_entity_poly.pdbx_strand_id
1 'polypeptide(L)'
;MAETTIVAQTAMLAAYAQNGHVKEAKELFNSMPRTSFVSWNAMVTAYAQNGHPREALELFHSMVLHGERPDEMTFSSILLASSHNGMADRGWSYFASMVPDYCVRPGRDHFYCMVDAFGRAGRLAEAMELAERMPFEADVVVWRSLLGACRTSRDVETGALIAHKLFEADPGDSVAYTILAGMFATAGMKDEEAKVMKLMEQNCDNKNHQVSQPRLLE
;
A
#
# COMPACT_ATOMS: atom_id res chain seq x y z
N MET A 1 -10.93 -35.67 14.59
CA MET A 1 -10.40 -34.86 15.72
C MET A 1 -9.21 -34.00 15.32
N ALA A 2 -8.19 -34.50 14.61
CA ALA A 2 -7.00 -33.70 14.23
C ALA A 2 -7.29 -32.50 13.29
N GLU A 3 -8.20 -32.66 12.31
CA GLU A 3 -8.54 -31.57 11.37
C GLU A 3 -9.21 -30.37 12.05
N THR A 4 -10.11 -30.63 13.00
CA THR A 4 -10.78 -29.57 13.78
C THR A 4 -9.78 -28.76 14.61
N THR A 5 -8.72 -29.39 15.10
CA THR A 5 -7.64 -28.73 15.83
C THR A 5 -6.82 -27.80 14.92
N ILE A 6 -6.52 -28.21 13.69
CA ILE A 6 -5.74 -27.39 12.73
C ILE A 6 -6.52 -26.14 12.33
N VAL A 7 -7.84 -26.27 12.09
CA VAL A 7 -8.70 -25.12 11.77
C VAL A 7 -8.75 -24.14 12.95
N ALA A 8 -8.94 -24.64 14.17
CA ALA A 8 -8.95 -23.80 15.38
C ALA A 8 -7.59 -23.11 15.62
N GLN A 9 -6.48 -23.83 15.46
CA GLN A 9 -5.12 -23.26 15.57
C GLN A 9 -4.85 -22.21 14.50
N THR A 10 -5.29 -22.44 13.26
CA THR A 10 -5.16 -21.46 12.17
C THR A 10 -5.97 -20.19 12.45
N ALA A 11 -7.18 -20.33 12.99
CA ALA A 11 -8.02 -19.20 13.37
C ALA A 11 -7.40 -18.40 14.54
N MET A 12 -6.89 -19.08 15.57
CA MET A 12 -6.19 -18.42 16.68
C MET A 12 -4.93 -17.71 16.21
N LEU A 13 -4.17 -18.31 15.29
CA LEU A 13 -2.98 -17.71 14.69
C LEU A 13 -3.33 -16.44 13.92
N ALA A 14 -4.39 -16.47 13.09
CA ALA A 14 -4.86 -15.30 12.37
C ALA A 14 -5.31 -14.18 13.33
N ALA A 15 -5.98 -14.54 14.43
CA ALA A 15 -6.37 -13.58 15.47
C ALA A 15 -5.17 -12.94 16.18
N TYR A 16 -4.15 -13.73 16.53
CA TYR A 16 -2.91 -13.17 17.10
C TYR A 16 -2.18 -12.25 16.11
N ALA A 17 -2.06 -12.68 14.85
CA ALA A 17 -1.46 -11.91 13.77
C ALA A 17 -2.13 -10.55 13.56
N GLN A 18 -3.46 -10.52 13.49
CA GLN A 18 -4.25 -9.30 13.27
C GLN A 18 -4.16 -8.30 14.45
N ASN A 19 -3.88 -8.79 15.66
CA ASN A 19 -3.74 -7.95 16.84
C ASN A 19 -2.27 -7.58 17.15
N GLY A 20 -1.33 -7.89 16.23
CA GLY A 20 0.09 -7.57 16.40
C GLY A 20 0.82 -8.44 17.42
N HIS A 21 0.20 -9.52 17.92
CA HIS A 21 0.80 -10.50 18.81
C HIS A 21 1.63 -11.51 18.00
N VAL A 22 2.62 -11.00 17.26
CA VAL A 22 3.39 -11.76 16.26
C VAL A 22 4.22 -12.88 16.90
N LYS A 23 4.69 -12.68 18.15
CA LYS A 23 5.46 -13.70 18.88
C LYS A 23 4.61 -14.90 19.23
N GLU A 24 3.43 -14.66 19.79
CA GLU A 24 2.44 -15.67 20.15
C GLU A 24 1.93 -16.41 18.90
N ALA A 25 1.69 -15.67 17.82
CA ALA A 25 1.35 -16.25 16.53
C ALA A 25 2.45 -17.19 16.02
N LYS A 26 3.73 -16.80 16.15
CA LYS A 26 4.88 -17.60 15.73
C LYS A 26 5.08 -18.84 16.60
N GLU A 27 4.92 -18.73 17.91
CA GLU A 27 4.97 -19.87 18.84
C GLU A 27 3.89 -20.89 18.49
N LEU A 28 2.66 -20.42 18.27
CA LEU A 28 1.56 -21.28 17.84
C LEU A 28 1.88 -21.94 16.50
N PHE A 29 2.32 -21.18 15.50
CA PHE A 29 2.73 -21.70 14.18
C PHE A 29 3.77 -22.82 14.29
N ASN A 30 4.82 -22.60 15.07
CA ASN A 30 5.89 -23.58 15.26
C ASN A 30 5.43 -24.83 16.02
N SER A 31 4.39 -24.71 16.85
CA SER A 31 3.79 -25.83 17.58
C SER A 31 2.77 -26.65 16.76
N MET A 32 2.36 -26.16 15.58
CA MET A 32 1.38 -26.85 14.76
C MET A 32 1.98 -28.15 14.21
N PRO A 33 1.33 -29.32 14.42
CA PRO A 33 1.83 -30.59 13.90
C PRO A 33 1.82 -30.64 12.37
N ARG A 34 0.98 -29.81 11.73
CA ARG A 34 0.93 -29.60 10.30
C ARG A 34 0.52 -28.16 10.02
N THR A 35 1.40 -27.43 9.34
CA THR A 35 1.08 -26.12 8.79
C THR A 35 0.22 -26.27 7.55
N SER A 36 -0.76 -25.39 7.39
CA SER A 36 -1.57 -25.25 6.18
C SER A 36 -1.15 -24.02 5.39
N PHE A 37 -1.48 -23.98 4.11
CA PHE A 37 -1.40 -22.78 3.28
C PHE A 37 -1.95 -21.51 3.98
N VAL A 38 -3.11 -21.63 4.64
CA VAL A 38 -3.73 -20.51 5.38
C VAL A 38 -2.87 -20.06 6.55
N SER A 39 -2.24 -20.99 7.29
CA SER A 39 -1.33 -20.63 8.39
C SER A 39 -0.05 -19.95 7.92
N TRP A 40 0.49 -20.34 6.75
CA TRP A 40 1.63 -19.68 6.12
C TRP A 40 1.28 -18.25 5.72
N ASN A 41 0.18 -18.06 4.98
CA ASN A 41 -0.26 -16.73 4.55
C ASN A 41 -0.54 -15.82 5.74
N ALA A 42 -1.21 -16.32 6.78
CA ALA A 42 -1.46 -15.55 7.98
C ALA A 42 -0.16 -15.08 8.67
N MET A 43 0.86 -15.94 8.78
CA MET A 43 2.15 -15.54 9.38
C MET A 43 2.96 -14.58 8.49
N VAL A 44 3.00 -14.80 7.17
CA VAL A 44 3.69 -13.90 6.23
C VAL A 44 3.06 -12.50 6.30
N THR A 45 1.74 -12.44 6.30
CA THR A 45 0.97 -11.19 6.43
C THR A 45 1.25 -10.52 7.78
N ALA A 46 1.27 -11.29 8.87
CA ALA A 46 1.55 -10.79 10.22
C ALA A 46 2.90 -10.08 10.29
N TYR A 47 3.95 -10.72 9.78
CA TYR A 47 5.29 -10.12 9.78
C TYR A 47 5.35 -8.88 8.88
N ALA A 48 4.74 -8.91 7.70
CA ALA A 48 4.72 -7.78 6.78
C ALA A 48 4.05 -6.54 7.38
N GLN A 49 2.86 -6.72 7.98
CA GLN A 49 2.07 -5.62 8.53
C GLN A 49 2.65 -5.04 9.84
N ASN A 50 3.39 -5.84 10.61
CA ASN A 50 3.96 -5.42 11.90
C ASN A 50 5.42 -4.95 11.79
N GLY A 51 5.90 -4.61 10.59
CA GLY A 51 7.22 -4.01 10.41
C GLY A 51 8.39 -4.99 10.55
N HIS A 52 8.16 -6.28 10.30
CA HIS A 52 9.16 -7.35 10.31
C HIS A 52 9.40 -7.89 8.89
N PRO A 53 9.90 -7.08 7.95
CA PRO A 53 9.97 -7.46 6.54
C PRO A 53 10.96 -8.58 6.28
N ARG A 54 12.04 -8.66 7.06
CA ARG A 54 13.05 -9.71 6.91
C ARG A 54 12.45 -11.08 7.26
N GLU A 55 11.75 -11.16 8.37
CA GLU A 55 11.07 -12.36 8.84
C GLU A 55 9.95 -12.78 7.88
N ALA A 56 9.22 -11.82 7.30
CA ALA A 56 8.22 -12.09 6.26
C ALA A 56 8.87 -12.77 5.03
N LEU A 57 10.00 -12.23 4.55
CA LEU A 57 10.74 -12.79 3.42
C LEU A 57 11.34 -14.16 3.73
N GLU A 58 11.94 -14.35 4.91
CA GLU A 58 12.48 -15.65 5.34
C GLU A 58 11.36 -16.70 5.41
N LEU A 59 10.19 -16.32 5.90
CA LEU A 59 9.04 -17.23 5.97
C LEU A 59 8.44 -17.54 4.60
N PHE A 60 8.40 -16.59 3.67
CA PHE A 60 8.00 -16.82 2.28
C PHE A 60 8.92 -17.85 1.59
N HIS A 61 10.24 -17.70 1.73
CA HIS A 61 11.16 -18.69 1.16
C HIS A 61 10.96 -20.07 1.79
N SER A 62 10.72 -20.12 3.11
CA SER A 62 10.42 -21.37 3.79
C SER A 62 9.12 -22.01 3.26
N MET A 63 8.06 -21.22 3.05
CA MET A 63 6.80 -21.67 2.44
C MET A 63 7.06 -22.33 1.07
N VAL A 64 7.83 -21.67 0.20
CA VAL A 64 8.19 -22.21 -1.13
C VAL A 64 9.02 -23.49 -1.03
N LEU A 65 10.00 -23.54 -0.12
CA LEU A 65 10.82 -24.74 0.11
C LEU A 65 10.01 -25.93 0.64
N HIS A 66 8.93 -25.69 1.37
CA HIS A 66 8.00 -26.72 1.83
C HIS A 66 6.99 -27.15 0.75
N GLY A 67 7.11 -26.62 -0.47
CA GLY A 67 6.26 -26.98 -1.61
C GLY A 67 4.90 -26.28 -1.64
N GLU A 68 4.66 -25.33 -0.74
CA GLU A 68 3.46 -24.49 -0.77
C GLU A 68 3.61 -23.44 -1.87
N ARG A 69 2.57 -23.27 -2.69
CA ARG A 69 2.57 -22.28 -3.77
C ARG A 69 2.07 -20.93 -3.26
N PRO A 70 2.88 -19.87 -3.31
CA PRO A 70 2.41 -18.51 -3.05
C PRO A 70 1.24 -18.12 -3.94
N ASP A 71 0.28 -17.39 -3.37
CA ASP A 71 -0.84 -16.80 -4.10
C ASP A 71 -0.75 -15.27 -4.15
N GLU A 72 -1.79 -14.65 -4.69
CA GLU A 72 -1.95 -13.19 -4.73
C GLU A 72 -1.84 -12.56 -3.33
N MET A 73 -2.44 -13.14 -2.28
CA MET A 73 -2.32 -12.61 -0.92
C MET A 73 -0.87 -12.70 -0.39
N THR A 74 -0.18 -13.81 -0.66
CA THR A 74 1.23 -13.97 -0.27
C THR A 74 2.07 -12.86 -0.90
N PHE A 75 1.90 -12.60 -2.19
CA PHE A 75 2.66 -11.57 -2.89
C PHE A 75 2.31 -10.16 -2.40
N SER A 76 1.04 -9.82 -2.18
CA SER A 76 0.66 -8.53 -1.58
C SER A 76 1.37 -8.29 -0.24
N SER A 77 1.51 -9.33 0.58
CA SER A 77 2.20 -9.24 1.87
C SER A 77 3.71 -8.98 1.70
N ILE A 78 4.35 -9.66 0.75
CA ILE A 78 5.79 -9.53 0.51
C ILE A 78 6.14 -8.19 -0.15
N LEU A 79 5.27 -7.69 -1.04
CA LEU A 79 5.44 -6.38 -1.64
C LEU A 79 5.20 -5.26 -0.63
N LEU A 80 4.21 -5.39 0.26
CA LEU A 80 4.02 -4.48 1.38
C LEU A 80 5.26 -4.45 2.29
N ALA A 81 5.80 -5.61 2.66
CA ALA A 81 7.04 -5.69 3.42
C ALA A 81 8.21 -4.97 2.71
N SER A 82 8.20 -4.96 1.38
CA SER A 82 9.23 -4.34 0.55
C SER A 82 9.05 -2.83 0.35
N SER A 83 7.84 -2.29 0.58
CA SER A 83 7.60 -0.84 0.49
C SER A 83 8.19 -0.08 1.66
N HIS A 84 8.35 -0.75 2.79
CA HIS A 84 9.06 -0.24 3.96
C HIS A 84 10.56 -0.56 3.87
N ASN A 85 11.41 0.33 4.41
CA ASN A 85 12.85 0.11 4.62
C ASN A 85 13.74 0.03 3.35
N GLY A 86 13.35 0.68 2.26
CA GLY A 86 14.23 0.85 1.08
C GLY A 86 14.50 -0.44 0.30
N MET A 87 13.61 -1.43 0.38
CA MET A 87 13.75 -2.72 -0.30
C MET A 87 13.08 -2.76 -1.68
N ALA A 88 12.93 -1.61 -2.34
CA ALA A 88 12.19 -1.48 -3.60
C ALA A 88 12.71 -2.43 -4.70
N ASP A 89 14.03 -2.66 -4.80
CA ASP A 89 14.60 -3.60 -5.78
C ASP A 89 14.21 -5.06 -5.52
N ARG A 90 14.12 -5.45 -4.24
CA ARG A 90 13.65 -6.79 -3.87
C ARG A 90 12.16 -6.92 -4.15
N GLY A 91 11.38 -5.91 -3.78
CA GLY A 91 9.95 -5.84 -4.12
C GLY A 91 9.72 -5.99 -5.62
N TRP A 92 10.49 -5.26 -6.43
CA TRP A 92 10.42 -5.36 -7.89
C TRP A 92 10.80 -6.76 -8.41
N SER A 93 11.83 -7.38 -7.83
CA SER A 93 12.24 -8.74 -8.19
C SER A 93 11.10 -9.74 -7.94
N TYR A 94 10.42 -9.66 -6.79
CA TYR A 94 9.26 -10.50 -6.51
C TYR A 94 8.08 -10.19 -7.44
N PHE A 95 7.77 -8.91 -7.66
CA PHE A 95 6.72 -8.48 -8.57
C PHE A 95 6.95 -9.03 -10.00
N ALA A 96 8.18 -8.93 -10.49
CA ALA A 96 8.57 -9.46 -11.80
C ALA A 96 8.53 -11.00 -11.87
N SER A 97 8.79 -11.69 -10.75
CA SER A 97 8.72 -13.16 -10.67
C SER A 97 7.30 -13.73 -10.64
N MET A 98 6.28 -12.92 -10.27
CA MET A 98 4.92 -13.39 -10.02
C MET A 98 4.36 -14.22 -11.16
N VAL A 99 4.48 -13.72 -12.40
CA VAL A 99 3.97 -14.40 -13.60
C VAL A 99 4.88 -15.55 -14.05
N PRO A 100 6.18 -15.34 -14.34
CA PRO A 100 7.03 -16.38 -14.91
C PRO A 100 7.29 -17.55 -13.96
N ASP A 101 7.46 -17.29 -12.66
CA ASP A 101 7.93 -18.30 -11.71
C ASP A 101 6.77 -18.91 -10.92
N TYR A 102 5.72 -18.11 -10.64
CA TYR A 102 4.62 -18.52 -9.76
C TYR A 102 3.26 -18.58 -10.45
N CYS A 103 3.15 -18.12 -11.70
CA CYS A 103 1.90 -18.03 -12.46
C CYS A 103 0.80 -17.21 -11.75
N VAL A 104 1.19 -16.24 -10.90
CA VAL A 104 0.29 -15.31 -10.22
C VAL A 104 0.21 -14.02 -11.04
N ARG A 105 -1.01 -13.58 -11.36
CA ARG A 105 -1.22 -12.31 -12.07
C ARG A 105 -1.22 -11.15 -11.07
N PRO A 106 -0.45 -10.07 -11.31
CA PRO A 106 -0.48 -8.91 -10.44
C PRO A 106 -1.84 -8.18 -10.48
N GLY A 107 -2.56 -8.19 -9.36
CA GLY A 107 -3.72 -7.36 -9.07
C GLY A 107 -3.38 -5.95 -8.55
N ARG A 108 -4.41 -5.16 -8.21
CA ARG A 108 -4.29 -3.74 -7.79
C ARG A 108 -3.33 -3.53 -6.62
N ASP A 109 -3.49 -4.32 -5.57
CA ASP A 109 -2.71 -4.19 -4.34
C ASP A 109 -1.20 -4.34 -4.59
N HIS A 110 -0.81 -5.23 -5.51
CA HIS A 110 0.59 -5.41 -5.87
C HIS A 110 1.19 -4.17 -6.54
N PHE A 111 0.46 -3.58 -7.49
CA PHE A 111 0.90 -2.34 -8.14
C PHE A 111 0.95 -1.17 -7.13
N TYR A 112 -0.01 -1.11 -6.20
CA TYR A 112 -0.06 -0.05 -5.18
C TYR A 112 1.14 -0.15 -4.25
N CYS A 113 1.45 -1.36 -3.77
CA CYS A 113 2.64 -1.61 -2.95
C CYS A 113 3.92 -1.22 -3.70
N MET A 114 4.02 -1.51 -5.00
CA MET A 114 5.21 -1.16 -5.78
C MET A 114 5.33 0.34 -6.06
N VAL A 115 4.24 1.04 -6.33
CA VAL A 115 4.25 2.51 -6.47
C VAL A 115 4.65 3.18 -5.14
N ASP A 116 4.08 2.74 -4.02
CA ASP A 116 4.47 3.24 -2.69
C ASP A 116 5.95 2.94 -2.39
N ALA A 117 6.44 1.74 -2.73
CA ALA A 117 7.84 1.35 -2.56
C ALA A 117 8.80 2.25 -3.35
N PHE A 118 8.54 2.47 -4.63
CA PHE A 118 9.36 3.36 -5.45
C PHE A 118 9.27 4.82 -4.99
N GLY A 119 8.06 5.28 -4.63
CA GLY A 119 7.85 6.62 -4.10
C GLY A 119 8.67 6.90 -2.84
N ARG A 120 8.63 5.98 -1.85
CA ARG A 120 9.42 6.08 -0.62
C ARG A 120 10.93 5.97 -0.86
N ALA A 121 11.34 5.24 -1.89
CA ALA A 121 12.74 5.16 -2.30
C ALA A 121 13.23 6.40 -3.07
N GLY A 122 12.37 7.40 -3.31
CA GLY A 122 12.69 8.59 -4.10
C GLY A 122 12.79 8.31 -5.62
N ARG A 123 12.38 7.13 -6.05
CA ARG A 123 12.41 6.63 -7.43
C ARG A 123 11.14 7.07 -8.18
N LEU A 124 10.91 8.38 -8.21
CA LEU A 124 9.65 8.96 -8.69
C LEU A 124 9.35 8.60 -10.15
N ALA A 125 10.37 8.61 -11.02
CA ALA A 125 10.20 8.27 -12.43
C ALA A 125 9.64 6.84 -12.63
N GLU A 126 10.17 5.88 -11.88
CA GLU A 126 9.75 4.48 -11.94
C GLU A 126 8.36 4.29 -11.30
N ALA A 127 8.06 5.04 -10.24
CA ALA A 127 6.74 5.05 -9.62
C ALA A 127 5.67 5.60 -10.58
N MET A 128 5.98 6.68 -11.30
CA MET A 128 5.11 7.29 -12.30
C MET A 128 4.89 6.38 -13.51
N GLU A 129 5.98 5.83 -14.07
CA GLU A 129 5.90 4.90 -15.19
C GLU A 129 5.04 3.68 -14.82
N LEU A 130 5.22 3.14 -13.61
CA LEU A 130 4.42 2.01 -13.16
C LEU A 130 2.93 2.38 -13.04
N ALA A 131 2.61 3.57 -12.54
CA ALA A 131 1.23 4.05 -12.42
C ALA A 131 0.53 4.25 -13.77
N GLU A 132 1.26 4.68 -14.79
CA GLU A 132 0.73 4.85 -16.14
C GLU A 132 0.59 3.52 -16.91
N ARG A 133 1.46 2.55 -16.59
CA ARG A 133 1.47 1.23 -17.25
C ARG A 133 0.57 0.19 -16.58
N MET A 134 -0.12 0.55 -15.50
CA MET A 134 -1.05 -0.36 -14.84
C MET A 134 -2.14 -0.85 -15.83
N PRO A 135 -2.57 -2.12 -15.76
CA PRO A 135 -3.62 -2.64 -16.64
C PRO A 135 -5.04 -2.16 -16.26
N PHE A 136 -5.14 -1.20 -15.35
CA PHE A 136 -6.36 -0.59 -14.83
C PHE A 136 -6.07 0.88 -14.50
N GLU A 137 -7.12 1.69 -14.42
CA GLU A 137 -7.00 3.10 -14.08
C GLU A 137 -6.50 3.29 -12.63
N ALA A 138 -5.47 4.13 -12.47
CA ALA A 138 -4.91 4.48 -11.18
C ALA A 138 -5.88 5.39 -10.41
N ASP A 139 -6.21 5.00 -9.18
CA ASP A 139 -7.14 5.75 -8.34
C ASP A 139 -6.47 6.86 -7.52
N VAL A 140 -7.29 7.56 -6.74
CA VAL A 140 -6.88 8.66 -5.86
C VAL A 140 -5.81 8.20 -4.84
N VAL A 141 -5.79 6.94 -4.41
CA VAL A 141 -4.80 6.43 -3.45
C VAL A 141 -3.41 6.36 -4.09
N VAL A 142 -3.31 5.85 -5.32
CA VAL A 142 -2.04 5.80 -6.07
C VAL A 142 -1.48 7.20 -6.28
N TRP A 143 -2.31 8.13 -6.77
CA TRP A 143 -1.88 9.50 -7.04
C TRP A 143 -1.52 10.25 -5.76
N ARG A 144 -2.22 10.04 -4.64
CA ARG A 144 -1.84 10.60 -3.33
C ARG A 144 -0.49 10.07 -2.84
N SER A 145 -0.22 8.77 -3.01
CA SER A 145 1.07 8.18 -2.64
C SER A 145 2.21 8.79 -3.45
N LEU A 146 2.02 8.97 -4.77
CA LEU A 146 2.98 9.64 -5.64
C LEU A 146 3.19 11.12 -5.26
N LEU A 147 2.13 11.85 -4.93
CA LEU A 147 2.24 13.23 -4.45
C LEU A 147 3.06 13.32 -3.15
N GLY A 148 2.85 12.37 -2.22
CA GLY A 148 3.67 12.23 -1.01
C GLY A 148 5.15 11.94 -1.31
N ALA A 149 5.42 11.15 -2.35
CA ALA A 149 6.78 10.90 -2.84
C ALA A 149 7.43 12.16 -3.42
N CYS A 150 6.71 12.94 -4.24
CA CYS A 150 7.18 14.23 -4.78
C CYS A 150 7.59 15.21 -3.68
N ARG A 151 6.83 15.25 -2.57
CA ARG A 151 7.19 16.05 -1.40
C ARG A 151 8.54 15.62 -0.81
N THR A 152 8.76 14.32 -0.70
CA THR A 152 10.01 13.76 -0.15
C THR A 152 11.20 14.00 -1.07
N SER A 153 11.00 13.89 -2.39
CA SER A 153 12.03 14.18 -3.40
C SER A 153 12.22 15.67 -3.72
N ARG A 154 11.37 16.55 -3.18
CA ARG A 154 11.32 18.00 -3.47
C ARG A 154 11.05 18.34 -4.94
N ASP A 155 10.37 17.45 -5.66
CA ASP A 155 9.93 17.68 -7.03
C ASP A 155 8.58 18.41 -7.02
N VAL A 156 8.65 19.75 -6.97
CA VAL A 156 7.46 20.62 -6.90
C VAL A 156 6.66 20.61 -8.19
N GLU A 157 7.32 20.51 -9.34
CA GLU A 157 6.67 20.58 -10.65
C GLU A 157 5.80 19.34 -10.89
N THR A 158 6.35 18.15 -10.71
CA THR A 158 5.60 16.90 -10.81
C THR A 158 4.53 16.81 -9.73
N GLY A 159 4.84 17.25 -8.51
CA GLY A 159 3.87 17.32 -7.41
C GLY A 159 2.64 18.18 -7.74
N ALA A 160 2.84 19.36 -8.32
CA ALA A 160 1.73 20.22 -8.73
C ALA A 160 0.85 19.56 -9.80
N LEU A 161 1.45 18.91 -10.80
CA LEU A 161 0.70 18.21 -11.85
C LEU A 161 -0.19 17.09 -11.26
N ILE A 162 0.36 16.27 -10.36
CA ILE A 162 -0.39 15.18 -9.71
C ILE A 162 -1.50 15.75 -8.83
N ALA A 163 -1.22 16.79 -8.06
CA ALA A 163 -2.20 17.43 -7.21
C ALA A 163 -3.37 18.02 -8.01
N HIS A 164 -3.12 18.64 -9.16
CA HIS A 164 -4.19 19.12 -10.03
C HIS A 164 -5.08 17.98 -10.55
N LYS A 165 -4.49 16.87 -10.99
CA LYS A 165 -5.26 15.66 -11.36
C LYS A 165 -6.12 15.15 -10.20
N LEU A 166 -5.59 15.17 -8.98
CA LEU A 166 -6.33 14.79 -7.77
C LEU A 166 -7.50 15.73 -7.49
N PHE A 167 -7.33 17.05 -7.67
CA PHE A 167 -8.40 18.02 -7.47
C PHE A 167 -9.51 17.92 -8.51
N GLU A 168 -9.17 17.58 -9.76
CA GLU A 168 -10.16 17.31 -10.80
C GLU A 168 -10.99 16.06 -10.48
N ALA A 169 -10.36 15.02 -9.93
CA ALA A 169 -11.02 13.77 -9.56
C ALA A 169 -11.84 13.88 -8.26
N ASP A 170 -11.30 14.52 -7.23
CA ASP A 170 -11.95 14.78 -5.94
C ASP A 170 -11.58 16.18 -5.44
N PRO A 171 -12.40 17.21 -5.74
CA PRO A 171 -12.19 18.56 -5.23
C PRO A 171 -12.17 18.66 -3.70
N GLY A 172 -12.65 17.64 -2.98
CA GLY A 172 -12.67 17.57 -1.52
C GLY A 172 -11.44 16.90 -0.89
N ASP A 173 -10.40 16.59 -1.68
CA ASP A 173 -9.18 15.93 -1.20
C ASP A 173 -8.27 16.87 -0.38
N SER A 174 -8.63 17.09 0.88
CA SER A 174 -7.85 17.92 1.82
C SER A 174 -6.40 17.44 1.98
N VAL A 175 -6.14 16.14 1.81
CA VAL A 175 -4.80 15.57 1.94
C VAL A 175 -3.92 16.04 0.78
N ALA A 176 -4.43 16.03 -0.45
CA ALA A 176 -3.67 16.53 -1.61
C ALA A 176 -3.34 18.03 -1.49
N TYR A 177 -4.31 18.86 -1.04
CA TYR A 177 -4.08 20.28 -0.81
C TYR A 177 -2.99 20.54 0.23
N THR A 178 -3.05 19.85 1.37
CA THR A 178 -2.06 20.03 2.45
C THR A 178 -0.66 19.57 2.05
N ILE A 179 -0.53 18.49 1.27
CA ILE A 179 0.77 18.04 0.76
C ILE A 179 1.34 19.09 -0.20
N LEU A 180 0.57 19.55 -1.19
CA LEU A 180 1.04 20.53 -2.18
C LEU A 180 1.40 21.88 -1.53
N ALA A 181 0.56 22.39 -0.63
CA ALA A 181 0.84 23.63 0.10
C ALA A 181 2.16 23.52 0.89
N GLY A 182 2.37 22.39 1.59
CA GLY A 182 3.63 22.12 2.28
C GLY A 182 4.83 22.08 1.33
N MET A 183 4.68 21.52 0.12
CA MET A 183 5.73 21.53 -0.90
C MET A 183 6.08 22.96 -1.33
N PHE A 184 5.09 23.80 -1.64
CA PHE A 184 5.32 25.21 -1.99
C PHE A 184 5.98 26.00 -0.85
N ALA A 185 5.55 25.77 0.40
CA ALA A 185 6.15 26.39 1.57
C ALA A 185 7.66 26.06 1.67
N THR A 186 8.02 24.78 1.51
CA THR A 186 9.42 24.34 1.55
C THR A 186 10.27 24.87 0.40
N ALA A 187 9.65 25.16 -0.74
CA ALA A 187 10.30 25.79 -1.90
C ALA A 187 10.33 27.32 -1.84
N GLY A 188 9.72 27.93 -0.82
CA GLY A 188 9.63 29.40 -0.67
C GLY A 188 8.61 30.06 -1.60
N MET A 189 7.73 29.29 -2.23
CA MET A 189 6.72 29.75 -3.19
C MET A 189 5.43 30.18 -2.48
N LYS A 190 5.51 31.21 -1.64
CA LYS A 190 4.41 31.66 -0.76
C LYS A 190 3.12 32.04 -1.51
N ASP A 191 3.24 32.60 -2.71
CA ASP A 191 2.07 33.00 -3.50
C ASP A 191 1.28 31.78 -3.99
N GLU A 192 1.97 30.72 -4.42
CA GLU A 192 1.33 29.47 -4.84
C GLU A 192 0.73 28.72 -3.65
N GLU A 193 1.43 28.69 -2.51
CA GLU A 193 0.90 28.14 -1.26
C GLU A 193 -0.43 28.80 -0.88
N ALA A 194 -0.49 30.14 -0.87
CA ALA A 194 -1.70 30.88 -0.54
C ALA A 194 -2.86 30.62 -1.52
N LYS A 195 -2.57 30.47 -2.82
CA LYS A 195 -3.57 30.12 -3.84
C LYS A 195 -4.17 28.73 -3.58
N VAL A 196 -3.33 27.74 -3.30
CA VAL A 196 -3.78 26.36 -3.03
C VAL A 196 -4.64 26.29 -1.78
N MET A 197 -4.26 26.97 -0.71
CA MET A 197 -5.04 27.00 0.54
C MET A 197 -6.40 27.70 0.35
N LYS A 198 -6.44 28.80 -0.39
CA LYS A 198 -7.70 29.48 -0.72
C LYS A 198 -8.61 28.61 -1.58
N LEU A 199 -8.05 27.86 -2.53
CA LEU A 199 -8.82 26.91 -3.35
C LEU A 199 -9.41 25.77 -2.49
N MET A 200 -8.65 25.28 -1.51
CA MET A 200 -9.13 24.28 -0.55
C MET A 200 -10.34 24.79 0.24
N GLU A 201 -10.27 26.01 0.79
CA GLU A 201 -11.38 26.62 1.55
C GLU A 201 -12.67 26.69 0.70
N GLN A 202 -12.56 27.18 -0.54
CA GLN A 202 -13.69 27.27 -1.47
C GLN A 202 -14.35 25.92 -1.75
N ASN A 203 -13.54 24.87 -1.93
CA ASN A 203 -14.05 23.53 -2.24
C ASN A 203 -14.62 22.83 -1.00
N CYS A 204 -14.06 23.07 0.19
CA CYS A 204 -14.64 22.61 1.46
C CYS A 204 -16.03 23.21 1.70
N ASP A 205 -16.20 24.51 1.47
CA ASP A 205 -17.47 25.20 1.66
C ASP A 205 -18.55 24.71 0.68
N ASN A 206 -18.18 24.45 -0.58
CA ASN A 206 -19.08 23.91 -1.59
C ASN A 206 -19.56 22.48 -1.26
N LYS A 207 -18.68 21.64 -0.69
CA LYS A 207 -19.03 20.28 -0.25
C LYS A 207 -20.04 20.31 0.91
N ASN A 208 -19.84 21.20 1.89
CA ASN A 208 -20.75 21.37 3.01
C ASN A 208 -22.15 21.85 2.56
N HIS A 209 -22.23 22.70 1.53
CA HIS A 209 -23.51 23.14 0.98
C HIS A 209 -24.26 22.03 0.21
N GLN A 210 -23.54 21.16 -0.52
CA GLN A 210 -24.15 20.02 -1.23
C GLN A 210 -24.67 18.93 -0.29
N VAL A 211 -24.00 18.69 0.84
CA VAL A 211 -24.47 17.71 1.85
C VAL A 211 -25.67 18.23 2.66
N SER A 212 -25.83 19.56 2.76
CA SER A 212 -26.91 20.19 3.55
C SER A 212 -28.25 20.31 2.81
N GLN A 213 -28.31 19.97 1.52
CA GLN A 213 -29.59 19.90 0.79
C GLN A 213 -30.18 18.49 0.92
N PRO A 214 -31.34 18.30 1.56
CA PRO A 214 -31.99 17.00 1.58
C PRO A 214 -32.32 16.63 0.14
N ARG A 215 -31.88 15.44 -0.30
CA ARG A 215 -32.35 14.84 -1.55
C ARG A 215 -33.86 14.68 -1.42
N LEU A 216 -34.62 15.63 -1.98
CA LEU A 216 -36.03 15.44 -2.26
C LEU A 216 -36.09 14.29 -3.28
N LEU A 217 -36.58 13.14 -2.80
CA LEU A 217 -36.93 12.00 -3.63
C LEU A 217 -38.05 12.45 -4.58
N GLU A 218 -37.76 12.47 -5.88
CA GLU A 218 -38.76 12.30 -6.94
C GLU A 218 -38.78 10.84 -7.39
#